data_AF-A0A953YQW3-F1
#
_entry.id   AF-A0A953YQW3-F1
#
_cell.length_a   1.000
_cell.length_b   1.000
_cell.length_c   1.000
_cell.angle_alpha   90.00
_cell.angle_beta   90.00
_cell.angle_gamma   90.00
#
_symmetry.space_group_name_H-M   'P 1'
#
loop_
_entity.id
_entity.type
_entity.pdbx_description
1 polymer ?
#
loop_
_entity_poly.entity_id
_entity_poly.type
_entity_poly.pdbx_seq_one_letter_code
_entity_poly.pdbx_strand_id
1 'polypeptide(L)'
;GYGVRFAISGVGKVTNVDPDLLLRAQIRFVMVEAQALLAQARNAFSGFRMAEVKGRLDRAAADLIVTDVADQETLLEVLDVGADFASGPVFGPPALA
;
A
#
# COMPACT_ATOMS: atom_id res chain seq x y z
N GLY A 1 -6.07 19.74 14.59
CA GLY A 1 -6.40 18.31 14.46
C GLY A 1 -6.12 17.63 15.78
N TYR A 2 -6.87 16.59 16.13
CA TYR A 2 -6.80 15.86 17.41
C TYR A 2 -5.50 15.05 17.63
N GLY A 3 -4.44 15.30 16.83
CA GLY A 3 -3.15 14.60 16.94
C GLY A 3 -3.14 13.16 16.41
N VAL A 4 -4.23 12.69 15.80
CA VAL A 4 -4.36 11.33 15.25
C VAL A 4 -4.26 11.32 13.73
N ARG A 5 -3.87 10.17 13.17
CA ARG A 5 -3.84 9.90 11.72
C ARG A 5 -4.69 8.69 11.41
N PHE A 6 -5.37 8.71 10.28
CA PHE A 6 -6.25 7.62 9.85
C PHE A 6 -5.63 6.81 8.73
N ALA A 7 -6.00 5.53 8.71
CA ALA A 7 -5.66 4.56 7.69
C ALA A 7 -6.94 3.96 7.10
N ILE A 8 -6.91 3.59 5.82
CA ILE A 8 -7.90 2.68 5.23
C ILE A 8 -7.27 1.32 5.01
N SER A 9 -8.01 0.27 5.36
CA SER A 9 -7.60 -1.12 5.20
C SER A 9 -8.62 -1.90 4.37
N GLY A 10 -8.22 -3.07 3.88
CA GLY A 10 -9.07 -3.90 3.02
C GLY A 10 -9.24 -3.35 1.60
N VAL A 11 -8.28 -2.54 1.12
CA VAL A 11 -8.33 -1.97 -0.23
C VAL A 11 -8.02 -3.07 -1.25
N GLY A 12 -9.06 -3.58 -1.92
CA GLY A 12 -8.90 -4.66 -2.90
C GLY A 12 -8.21 -4.23 -4.20
N LYS A 13 -8.41 -2.98 -4.65
CA LYS A 13 -7.74 -2.41 -5.82
C LYS A 13 -7.21 -1.02 -5.53
N VAL A 14 -5.89 -0.86 -5.53
CA VAL A 14 -5.24 0.41 -5.19
C VAL A 14 -5.50 1.48 -6.27
N THR A 15 -5.74 1.06 -7.52
CA THR A 15 -6.10 1.96 -8.63
C THR A 15 -7.44 2.67 -8.43
N ASN A 16 -8.33 2.09 -7.61
CA ASN A 16 -9.66 2.64 -7.33
C ASN A 16 -9.64 3.68 -6.20
N VAL A 17 -8.49 3.88 -5.57
CA VAL A 17 -8.34 4.87 -4.51
C VAL A 17 -8.30 6.26 -5.14
N ASP A 18 -9.16 7.15 -4.66
CA ASP A 18 -9.22 8.55 -5.07
C ASP A 18 -8.35 9.40 -4.13
N PRO A 19 -7.21 9.95 -4.60
CA PRO A 19 -6.31 10.75 -3.78
C PRO A 19 -6.95 12.03 -3.23
N ASP A 20 -7.89 12.64 -3.97
CA ASP A 20 -8.57 13.86 -3.51
C ASP A 20 -9.51 13.54 -2.35
N LEU A 21 -10.14 12.37 -2.39
CA LEU A 21 -10.96 11.88 -1.28
C LEU A 21 -10.11 11.57 -0.05
N LEU A 22 -8.93 10.93 -0.22
CA LEU A 22 -8.01 10.68 0.88
C LEU A 22 -7.59 11.98 1.58
N LEU A 23 -7.20 12.98 0.79
CA LEU A 23 -6.78 14.28 1.29
C LEU A 23 -7.90 14.97 2.08
N ARG A 24 -9.13 15.01 1.53
CA ARG A 24 -10.31 15.60 2.19
C ARG A 24 -10.69 14.87 3.48
N ALA A 25 -10.58 13.55 3.48
CA ALA A 25 -10.85 12.72 4.65
C ALA A 25 -9.68 12.66 5.64
N GLN A 26 -8.56 13.33 5.35
CA GLN A 26 -7.33 13.30 6.14
C GLN A 26 -6.81 11.88 6.41
N ILE A 27 -6.98 10.98 5.44
CA ILE A 27 -6.45 9.62 5.47
C ILE A 27 -4.99 9.68 5.03
N ARG A 28 -4.09 9.24 5.92
CA ARG A 28 -2.65 9.20 5.65
C ARG A 28 -2.20 7.85 5.11
N PHE A 29 -2.86 6.75 5.44
CA PHE A 29 -2.34 5.43 5.08
C PHE A 29 -3.34 4.64 4.25
N VAL A 30 -2.85 4.01 3.19
CA VAL A 30 -3.61 3.07 2.36
C VAL A 30 -2.98 1.70 2.53
N MET A 31 -3.73 0.75 3.08
CA MET A 31 -3.24 -0.60 3.36
C MET A 31 -3.80 -1.59 2.34
N VAL A 32 -2.90 -2.32 1.68
CA VAL A 32 -3.22 -3.31 0.63
C VAL A 32 -2.48 -4.61 0.92
N GLU A 33 -3.15 -5.75 0.78
CA GLU A 33 -2.52 -7.07 0.91
C GLU A 33 -1.52 -7.33 -0.21
N ALA A 34 -0.38 -7.93 0.11
CA ALA A 34 0.72 -8.18 -0.82
C ALA A 34 0.25 -8.93 -2.08
N GLN A 35 -0.46 -10.04 -1.90
CA GLN A 35 -0.92 -10.86 -3.02
C GLN A 35 -1.93 -10.09 -3.91
N ALA A 36 -2.82 -9.30 -3.30
CA ALA A 36 -3.76 -8.47 -4.05
C ALA A 36 -3.03 -7.37 -4.85
N LEU A 37 -2.01 -6.75 -4.28
CA LEU A 37 -1.21 -5.72 -4.93
C LEU A 37 -0.38 -6.30 -6.09
N LEU A 38 0.31 -7.41 -5.85
CA LEU A 38 1.16 -8.06 -6.85
C LEU A 38 0.34 -8.64 -8.00
N ALA A 39 -0.86 -9.18 -7.73
CA ALA A 39 -1.78 -9.58 -8.78
C ALA A 39 -2.19 -8.39 -9.67
N GLN A 40 -2.37 -7.20 -9.10
CA GLN A 40 -2.65 -5.98 -9.88
C GLN A 40 -1.43 -5.54 -10.70
N ALA A 41 -0.23 -5.60 -10.10
CA ALA A 41 1.02 -5.23 -10.76
C ALA A 41 1.34 -6.17 -11.95
N ARG A 42 1.12 -7.48 -11.82
CA ARG A 42 1.38 -8.47 -12.89
C ARG A 42 0.37 -8.39 -14.04
N ASN A 43 -0.89 -8.03 -13.76
CA ASN A 43 -1.94 -7.85 -14.78
C ASN A 43 -1.84 -6.49 -15.51
N ALA A 44 -0.92 -5.62 -15.11
CA ALA A 44 -0.58 -4.40 -15.83
C ALA A 44 0.22 -4.72 -17.09
N PHE A 45 -0.47 -5.06 -18.19
CA PHE A 45 0.13 -4.95 -19.52
C PHE A 45 0.57 -3.49 -19.74
N SER A 46 1.86 -3.29 -20.06
CA SER A 46 2.58 -2.01 -20.24
C SER A 46 3.03 -1.33 -18.93
N GLY A 47 4.25 -0.79 -18.93
CA GLY A 47 5.00 -0.23 -17.78
C GLY A 47 4.40 1.03 -17.14
N PHE A 48 3.08 1.10 -17.10
CA PHE A 48 2.23 2.12 -16.51
C PHE A 48 1.25 1.39 -15.61
N ARG A 49 1.38 1.50 -14.27
CA ARG A 49 0.26 1.36 -13.31
C ARG A 49 0.68 1.53 -11.86
N MET A 50 1.77 0.95 -11.39
CA MET A 50 2.13 1.04 -9.96
C MET A 50 2.86 2.32 -9.58
N ALA A 51 3.86 2.75 -10.36
CA ALA A 51 4.55 4.01 -10.12
C ALA A 51 3.61 5.23 -10.22
N GLU A 52 2.63 5.19 -11.13
CA GLU A 52 1.63 6.25 -11.27
C GLU A 52 0.65 6.27 -10.09
N VAL A 53 0.15 5.10 -9.67
CA VAL A 53 -0.66 4.99 -8.46
C VAL A 53 0.10 5.52 -7.25
N LYS A 54 1.36 5.12 -7.07
CA LYS A 54 2.21 5.63 -6.00
C LYS A 54 2.37 7.15 -6.09
N GLY A 55 2.68 7.69 -7.26
CA GLY A 55 2.79 9.13 -7.46
C GLY A 55 1.49 9.89 -7.20
N ARG A 56 0.33 9.28 -7.42
CA ARG A 56 -0.99 9.83 -7.04
C ARG A 56 -1.16 9.88 -5.53
N LEU A 57 -0.80 8.81 -4.82
CA LEU A 57 -0.84 8.75 -3.36
C LEU A 57 0.14 9.77 -2.73
N ASP A 58 1.35 9.89 -3.28
CA ASP A 58 2.36 10.85 -2.81
C ASP A 58 1.89 12.29 -2.90
N ARG A 59 1.22 12.67 -3.99
CA ARG A 59 0.62 14.00 -4.17
C ARG A 59 -0.50 14.30 -3.16
N ALA A 60 -1.22 13.28 -2.71
CA ALA A 60 -2.22 13.40 -1.65
C ALA A 60 -1.62 13.30 -0.24
N ALA A 61 -0.29 13.15 -0.14
CA ALA A 61 0.36 12.76 1.10
C ALA A 61 -0.37 11.58 1.74
N ALA A 62 -0.54 10.47 0.99
CA ALA A 62 -0.98 9.16 1.47
C ALA A 62 0.10 8.08 1.24
N ASP A 63 0.48 7.31 2.27
CA ASP A 63 1.54 6.29 2.20
C ASP A 63 0.88 4.95 1.88
N LEU A 64 1.57 4.16 1.07
CA LEU A 64 1.20 2.79 0.80
C LEU A 64 1.84 1.85 1.81
N ILE A 65 1.01 1.13 2.56
CA ILE A 65 1.42 0.05 3.45
C ILE A 65 1.02 -1.28 2.79
N VAL A 66 1.99 -2.16 2.57
CA VAL A 66 1.73 -3.51 2.07
C VAL A 66 1.68 -4.50 3.22
N THR A 67 0.56 -5.20 3.36
CA THR A 67 0.32 -6.14 4.46
C THR A 67 0.40 -7.59 4.02
N ASP A 68 0.57 -8.48 4.98
CA ASP A 68 0.64 -9.94 4.77
C ASP A 68 1.78 -10.38 3.82
N VAL A 69 2.95 -9.73 3.97
CA VAL A 69 4.18 -10.17 3.29
C VAL A 69 4.69 -11.45 3.96
N ALA A 70 4.48 -12.59 3.30
CA ALA A 70 4.71 -13.91 3.88
C ALA A 70 6.19 -14.33 3.90
N ASP A 71 6.94 -13.98 2.86
CA ASP A 71 8.30 -14.47 2.64
C ASP A 71 9.21 -13.43 1.96
N GLN A 72 10.49 -13.77 1.85
CA GLN A 72 11.52 -12.88 1.31
C GLN A 72 11.34 -12.64 -0.20
N GLU A 73 10.77 -13.59 -0.95
CA GLU A 73 10.49 -13.43 -2.38
C GLU A 73 9.40 -12.37 -2.59
N THR A 74 8.29 -12.50 -1.85
CA THR A 74 7.20 -11.51 -1.85
C THR A 74 7.72 -10.13 -1.44
N LEU A 75 8.62 -10.06 -0.46
CA LEU A 75 9.22 -8.80 -0.02
C LEU A 75 9.98 -8.09 -1.15
N LEU A 76 10.76 -8.82 -1.94
CA LEU A 76 11.50 -8.23 -3.07
C LEU A 76 10.53 -7.62 -4.10
N GLU A 77 9.45 -8.32 -4.44
CA GLU A 77 8.44 -7.78 -5.34
C GLU A 77 7.73 -6.54 -4.77
N VAL A 78 7.48 -6.52 -3.46
CA VAL A 78 6.90 -5.36 -2.76
C VAL A 78 7.83 -4.15 -2.80
N LEU A 79 9.15 -4.36 -2.71
CA LEU A 79 10.14 -3.29 -2.86
C LEU A 79 10.15 -2.72 -4.28
N ASP A 80 10.01 -3.56 -5.30
CA ASP A 80 9.92 -3.13 -6.71
C ASP A 80 8.68 -2.27 -6.99
N VAL A 81 7.59 -2.50 -6.23
CA VAL A 81 6.37 -1.68 -6.30
C VAL A 81 6.56 -0.28 -5.68
N GLY A 82 7.59 -0.10 -4.84
CA GLY A 82 7.89 1.16 -4.18
C GLY A 82 6.94 1.47 -3.00
N ALA A 83 6.55 0.44 -2.24
CA ALA A 83 5.79 0.63 -1.00
C ALA A 83 6.58 1.45 0.04
N ASP A 84 5.89 2.28 0.83
CA ASP A 84 6.52 3.08 1.89
C ASP A 84 6.76 2.24 3.14
N PHE A 85 5.85 1.31 3.43
CA PHE A 85 5.95 0.38 4.55
C PHE A 85 5.47 -1.01 4.15
N ALA A 86 5.96 -2.03 4.86
CA ALA A 86 5.53 -3.40 4.70
C ALA A 86 5.35 -4.06 6.08
N SER A 87 4.42 -5.01 6.17
CA SER A 87 4.15 -5.82 7.37
C SER A 87 3.73 -7.23 6.97
N GLY A 88 4.03 -8.21 7.80
CA GLY A 88 3.69 -9.60 7.56
C GLY A 88 4.67 -10.58 8.22
N PRO A 89 4.39 -11.89 8.11
CA PRO A 89 5.18 -12.95 8.74
C PRO A 89 6.69 -12.88 8.45
N VAL A 90 7.11 -12.37 7.28
CA VAL A 90 8.54 -12.22 6.92
C VAL A 90 9.31 -11.35 7.91
N PHE A 91 8.64 -10.41 8.59
CA PHE A 91 9.23 -9.51 9.58
C PHE A 91 9.20 -10.06 11.01
N GLY A 92 8.64 -11.26 11.20
CA GLY A 92 8.42 -11.89 12.49
C GLY A 92 6.95 -11.82 12.94
N PRO A 93 6.58 -12.64 13.95
CA PRO A 93 5.23 -12.64 14.50
C PRO A 93 4.92 -11.31 15.21
N PRO A 94 3.64 -10.92 15.34
CA PRO A 94 3.25 -9.81 16.19
C PRO A 94 3.82 -9.99 17.60
N ALA A 95 4.55 -8.99 18.08
CA ALA A 95 4.98 -8.97 19.47
C ALA A 95 3.74 -8.84 20.35
N LEU A 96 3.63 -9.67 21.39
CA LEU A 96 2.66 -9.44 22.46
C LEU A 96 3.07 -8.14 23.15
N ALA A 97 2.21 -7.12 23.03
CA ALA A 97 2.35 -5.84 23.70
C ALA A 97 1.97 -5.94 25.18
#